data_AF-A0A1C5MAR3-F1
#
_entry.id   AF-A0A1C5MAR3-F1
#
_cell.length_a   1.000
_cell.length_b   1.000
_cell.length_c   1.000
_cell.angle_alpha   90.00
_cell.angle_beta   90.00
_cell.angle_gamma   90.00
#
_symmetry.space_group_name_H-M   'P 1'
#
loop_
_entity.id
_entity.type
_entity.pdbx_description
1 polymer ?
#
loop_
_entity_poly.entity_id
_entity_poly.type
_entity_poly.pdbx_seq_one_letter_code
_entity_poly.pdbx_strand_id
1 'polypeptide(L)'
;MMEMKIASRSCADDLGRQRTFHYYLTVDQIPVGQFCCEDYGVRIDEEDGDSASVPSITTSPVRIDELMTLLVDNLVGPVSLEDVIDDWK
;
A
#
# COMPACT_ATOMS: atom_id res chain seq x y z
N MET A 1 -4.64 -14.14 5.08
CA MET A 1 -4.29 -12.71 5.16
C MET A 1 -3.24 -12.45 6.24
N MET A 2 -2.07 -11.99 5.82
CA MET A 2 -0.97 -11.50 6.65
C MET A 2 -0.71 -10.03 6.30
N GLU A 3 -0.36 -9.19 7.28
CA GLU A 3 -0.02 -7.79 7.05
C GLU A 3 1.32 -7.45 7.67
N MET A 4 2.12 -6.64 6.98
CA MET A 4 3.45 -6.22 7.42
C MET A 4 3.63 -4.73 7.18
N LYS A 5 3.99 -3.98 8.23
CA LYS A 5 4.36 -2.57 8.09
C LYS A 5 5.70 -2.45 7.39
N ILE A 6 5.72 -1.81 6.23
CA ILE A 6 6.93 -1.62 5.41
C ILE A 6 7.64 -0.32 5.79
N ALA A 7 6.88 0.76 5.90
CA ALA A 7 7.45 2.08 6.16
C ALA A 7 6.47 3.01 6.88
N SER A 8 7.03 4.06 7.46
CA SER A 8 6.28 5.23 7.91
C SER A 8 6.95 6.50 7.39
N ARG A 9 6.15 7.45 6.93
CA ARG A 9 6.61 8.76 6.48
C ARG A 9 5.76 9.84 7.09
N SER A 10 6.41 10.90 7.55
CA SER A 10 5.74 12.08 8.07
C SER A 10 5.98 13.24 7.13
N CYS A 11 4.93 13.93 6.72
CA CYS A 11 4.98 15.12 5.89
C CYS A 11 4.16 16.24 6.52
N ALA A 12 4.56 17.50 6.30
CA ALA A 12 3.73 18.64 6.68
C ALA A 12 2.77 18.93 5.52
N ASP A 13 1.47 18.93 5.82
CA ASP A 13 0.43 19.37 4.91
C ASP A 13 0.51 20.89 4.67
N ASP A 14 -0.19 21.43 3.67
CA ASP A 14 -0.21 22.87 3.36
C ASP A 14 -0.65 23.76 4.53
N LEU A 15 -1.39 23.19 5.49
CA LEU A 15 -1.80 23.84 6.74
C LEU A 15 -0.74 23.77 7.87
N GLY A 16 0.45 23.23 7.60
CA GLY A 16 1.52 23.03 8.57
C GLY A 16 1.25 21.92 9.59
N ARG A 17 0.21 21.10 9.36
CA ARG A 17 -0.12 19.94 10.19
C ARG A 17 0.76 18.78 9.77
N GLN A 18 1.45 18.18 10.73
CA GLN A 18 2.25 16.98 10.48
C GLN A 18 1.31 15.78 10.30
N ARG A 19 1.29 15.21 9.10
CA ARG A 19 0.54 14.00 8.76
C ARG A 19 1.52 12.85 8.66
N THR A 20 1.25 11.78 9.40
CA THR A 20 2.07 10.57 9.37
C THR A 20 1.30 9.47 8.64
N PHE A 21 1.90 9.01 7.55
CA PHE A 21 1.41 7.89 6.76
C PHE A 21 2.17 6.62 7.11
N HIS A 22 1.44 5.53 7.23
CA HIS A 22 1.97 4.20 7.50
C HIS A 22 1.61 3.29 6.34
N TYR A 23 2.63 2.68 5.75
CA TYR A 23 2.50 1.81 4.57
C TYR A 23 2.62 0.36 5.02
N TYR A 24 1.60 -0.42 4.68
CA TYR A 24 1.47 -1.83 5.01
C TYR A 24 1.35 -2.65 3.74
N LEU A 25 2.11 -3.73 3.67
CA LEU A 25 1.97 -4.77 2.66
C LEU A 25 1.03 -5.83 3.21
N THR A 26 -0.02 -6.15 2.47
CA THR A 26 -0.93 -7.25 2.77
C THR A 26 -0.64 -8.41 1.83
N VAL A 27 -0.54 -9.61 2.37
CA VAL A 27 -0.30 -10.84 1.61
C VAL A 27 -1.43 -11.81 1.91
N ASP A 28 -2.16 -12.18 0.88
CA ASP A 28 -3.11 -13.28 0.93
C ASP A 28 -2.60 -14.48 0.14
N GLN A 29 -3.18 -15.66 0.35
CA GLN A 29 -2.80 -16.88 -0.35
C GLN A 29 -4.02 -17.36 -1.11
N ILE A 30 -3.97 -17.17 -2.42
CA ILE A 30 -5.07 -17.58 -3.31
C ILE A 30 -4.77 -18.95 -3.92
N PRO A 31 -5.72 -19.89 -3.87
CA PRO A 31 -5.57 -21.17 -4.54
C PRO A 31 -5.74 -20.98 -6.05
N VAL A 32 -4.67 -21.22 -6.81
CA VAL A 32 -4.65 -21.16 -8.27
C VAL A 32 -4.43 -22.58 -8.80
N GLY A 33 -5.53 -23.34 -8.88
CA GLY A 33 -5.50 -24.75 -9.26
C GLY A 33 -4.84 -25.62 -8.19
N GLN A 34 -3.70 -26.24 -8.53
CA GLN A 34 -2.93 -27.08 -7.59
C GLN A 34 -1.81 -26.31 -6.85
N PHE A 35 -1.65 -25.02 -7.13
CA PHE A 35 -0.63 -24.17 -6.53
C PHE A 35 -1.29 -23.10 -5.65
N CYS A 36 -0.57 -22.67 -4.61
CA CYS A 36 -0.93 -21.47 -3.85
C CYS A 36 -0.05 -20.31 -4.37
N CYS A 37 -0.68 -19.24 -4.83
CA CYS A 37 0.02 -18.01 -5.18
C CYS A 37 -0.17 -17.00 -4.05
N GLU A 38 0.87 -16.22 -3.80
CA GLU A 38 0.79 -15.06 -2.94
C GLU A 38 0.11 -13.93 -3.70
N ASP A 39 -0.99 -13.43 -3.15
CA ASP A 39 -1.73 -12.30 -3.66
C ASP A 39 -1.37 -11.09 -2.81
N TYR A 40 -0.67 -10.13 -3.42
CA TYR A 40 -0.18 -8.97 -2.72
C TYR A 40 -1.14 -7.79 -2.90
N GLY A 41 -1.42 -7.13 -1.78
CA GLY A 41 -2.16 -5.88 -1.70
C GLY A 41 -1.42 -4.87 -0.83
N VAL A 42 -1.93 -3.65 -0.77
CA VAL A 42 -1.33 -2.57 0.00
C VAL A 42 -2.37 -1.92 0.90
N ARG A 43 -1.94 -1.38 2.03
CA ARG A 43 -2.76 -0.55 2.89
C ARG A 43 -1.97 0.67 3.33
N ILE A 44 -2.60 1.83 3.28
CA ILE A 44 -2.06 3.08 3.78
C ILE A 44 -2.97 3.57 4.89
N ASP A 45 -2.38 3.90 6.01
CA ASP A 45 -3.06 4.35 7.21
C ASP A 45 -2.50 5.73 7.59
N GLU A 46 -3.38 6.69 7.82
CA GLU A 46 -3.00 8.02 8.29
C GLU A 46 -3.35 8.16 9.78
N GLU A 47 -2.36 8.54 10.61
CA GLU A 47 -2.47 8.54 12.07
C GLU A 47 -3.63 9.40 12.63
N ASP A 48 -3.95 10.52 11.97
CA ASP A 48 -5.03 11.46 12.37
C ASP A 48 -6.13 11.57 11.29
N GLY A 49 -6.17 10.62 10.35
CA GLY A 49 -6.95 10.75 9.13
C GLY A 49 -7.70 9.49 8.74
N ASP A 50 -7.68 9.22 7.44
CA ASP A 50 -8.37 8.07 6.85
C ASP A 50 -7.41 6.90 6.61
N SER A 51 -7.95 5.75 6.25
CA SER A 51 -7.16 4.56 5.94
C SER A 51 -7.74 3.88 4.71
N ALA A 52 -6.89 3.57 3.74
CA ALA A 52 -7.28 2.92 2.51
C ALA A 52 -6.51 1.60 2.34
N SER A 53 -7.19 0.58 1.85
CA SER A 53 -6.59 -0.71 1.55
C SER A 53 -7.07 -1.22 0.20
N VAL A 54 -6.13 -1.71 -0.59
CA VAL A 54 -6.37 -2.26 -1.92
C VAL A 54 -5.77 -3.67 -1.95
N PRO A 55 -6.59 -4.72 -1.77
CA PRO A 55 -6.15 -6.10 -1.90
C PRO A 55 -5.96 -6.49 -3.37
N SER A 56 -5.30 -7.63 -3.62
CA SER A 56 -5.24 -8.27 -4.94
C SER A 56 -4.75 -7.36 -6.07
N ILE A 57 -3.64 -6.67 -5.83
CA ILE A 57 -2.99 -5.79 -6.81
C ILE A 57 -2.14 -6.61 -7.77
N THR A 58 -1.29 -7.49 -7.24
CA THR A 58 -0.36 -8.31 -8.04
C THR A 58 0.01 -9.58 -7.30
N THR A 59 0.32 -10.65 -8.03
CA THR A 59 0.84 -11.90 -7.45
C THR A 59 2.37 -12.00 -7.53
N SER A 60 3.05 -10.93 -7.96
CA SER A 60 4.51 -10.90 -8.10
C SER A 60 5.16 -10.08 -6.98
N PRO A 61 6.07 -10.68 -6.17
CA PRO A 61 6.75 -9.99 -5.08
C PRO A 61 7.65 -8.85 -5.57
N VAL A 62 8.18 -8.94 -6.78
CA VAL A 62 9.04 -7.88 -7.36
C VAL A 62 8.19 -6.64 -7.68
N ARG A 63 7.03 -6.84 -8.32
CA ARG A 63 6.16 -5.73 -8.70
C ARG A 63 5.59 -4.99 -7.49
N ILE A 64 5.22 -5.71 -6.43
CA ILE A 64 4.69 -5.06 -5.23
C ILE A 64 5.76 -4.27 -4.48
N ASP A 65 7.02 -4.71 -4.52
CA ASP A 65 8.15 -3.96 -3.95
C ASP A 65 8.40 -2.63 -4.68
N GLU A 66 8.36 -2.65 -6.02
CA GLU A 66 8.44 -1.45 -6.84
C GLU A 66 7.31 -0.46 -6.52
N LEU A 67 6.07 -0.97 -6.42
CA LEU A 67 4.91 -0.16 -6.03
C LEU A 67 5.05 0.41 -4.62
N MET A 68 5.47 -0.40 -3.64
CA MET A 68 5.71 0.06 -2.26
C MET A 68 6.72 1.20 -2.22
N THR A 69 7.81 1.08 -2.97
CA THR A 69 8.82 2.13 -3.09
C THR A 69 8.21 3.40 -3.67
N LEU A 70 7.42 3.29 -4.75
CA LEU A 70 6.74 4.42 -5.38
C LEU A 70 5.78 5.13 -4.42
N LEU A 71 4.94 4.38 -3.69
CA LEU A 71 3.99 4.93 -2.73
C LEU A 71 4.70 5.68 -1.59
N VAL A 72 5.77 5.11 -1.06
CA VAL A 72 6.54 5.68 0.05
C VAL A 72 7.34 6.92 -0.38
N ASP A 73 7.93 6.90 -1.57
CA ASP A 73 8.75 8.00 -2.09
C ASP A 73 7.90 9.22 -2.46
N ASN A 74 6.72 8.99 -3.05
CA ASN A 74 5.78 10.05 -3.43
C ASN A 74 4.85 10.46 -2.29
N LEU A 75 5.01 9.89 -1.08
CA LEU A 75 4.20 10.20 0.10
C LEU A 75 2.69 10.03 -0.18
N VAL A 76 2.32 8.96 -0.89
CA VAL A 76 0.94 8.72 -1.29
C VAL A 76 0.07 8.50 -0.05
N GLY A 77 -0.96 9.33 0.08
CA GLY A 77 -1.94 9.21 1.16
C GLY A 77 -3.04 8.19 0.84
N PRO A 78 -3.89 7.87 1.83
CA PRO A 78 -4.99 6.92 1.67
C PRO A 78 -5.98 7.33 0.57
N VAL A 79 -6.24 8.63 0.40
CA VAL A 79 -7.21 9.16 -0.59
C VAL A 79 -6.75 8.95 -2.04
N SER A 80 -5.45 9.12 -2.30
CA SER A 80 -4.88 8.98 -3.66
C SER A 80 -4.43 7.55 -3.96
N LEU A 81 -4.52 6.63 -2.99
CA LEU A 81 -4.03 5.28 -3.15
C LEU A 81 -4.67 4.57 -4.34
N GLU A 82 -6.00 4.55 -4.41
CA GLU A 82 -6.74 3.86 -5.48
C GLU A 82 -6.40 4.41 -6.87
N ASP A 83 -6.24 5.73 -6.99
CA ASP A 83 -5.87 6.40 -8.24
C ASP A 83 -4.47 6.00 -8.71
N VAL A 84 -3.50 5.97 -7.79
CA VAL A 84 -2.12 5.51 -8.10
C VAL A 84 -2.09 4.03 -8.48
N ILE A 85 -2.90 3.18 -7.85
CA ILE A 85 -2.99 1.75 -8.23
C ILE A 85 -3.61 1.59 -9.61
N ASP A 86 -4.62 2.38 -9.96
CA ASP A 86 -5.27 2.32 -11.27
C ASP A 86 -4.31 2.76 -12.40
N ASP A 87 -3.54 3.84 -12.18
CA ASP A 87 -2.52 4.33 -13.14
C ASP A 87 -1.35 3.35 -13.32
N TRP A 88 -1.02 2.58 -12.27
CA TRP A 88 0.09 1.63 -12.29
C TRP A 88 -0.18 0.34 -13.11
N LYS A 89 -1.44 0.02 -13.42
CA LYS A 89 -1.85 -1.26 -14.05
C LYS A 89 -1.38 -1.44 -15.50
#